data_AF-A0A1Q7QJL1-F1
#
_entry.id   AF-A0A1Q7QJL1-F1
#
_cell.length_a   1.000
_cell.length_b   1.000
_cell.length_c   1.000
_cell.angle_alpha   90.00
_cell.angle_beta   90.00
_cell.angle_gamma   90.00
#
_symmetry.space_group_name_H-M   'P 1'
#
loop_
_entity.id
_entity.type
_entity.pdbx_description
1 polymer ?
#
loop_
_entity_poly.entity_id
_entity_poly.type
_entity_poly.pdbx_seq_one_letter_code
_entity_poly.pdbx_strand_id
1 'polypeptide(L)'
;MSLEVARPLALIAYGLAFALRAVVEHSAATPLASLAVPDGPIAGAGFAVMVALAVRYLPAALVRAAAIARRPLVLAIAALRRARSRALSVSPGVRTPAVGIVAGALAAIVVAGCLAVTAEPPAPLRVVALDVGQGDAFLVQVAGATALVDGGPDPNRLLAELGATLPPWTRRIDLVALTHAHIDHAAGLLAVLERYEVGLAIEPVGLNAGPVADAWNDRIARGGIARRALAAGARLRLGDASISVLAPEEDPRVDVPSLVLRLERAGFSALFMGDATDQAQADLLLHPAPLAARVYVPPHHGAATPHASALVAAVRPAAALISVGAGNRYGHPTPETLAALSGIRTYRTDRDGTVEIDQGGTGLAVRTHANGLPPPRGGSVPHAPASR
;
A
#
# COMPACT_ATOMS: atom_id res chain seq x y z
N MET A 1 -27.43 39.00 8.57
CA MET A 1 -27.32 38.60 7.14
C MET A 1 -28.29 37.45 6.92
N SER A 2 -29.34 37.65 6.12
CA SER A 2 -30.43 36.69 5.94
C SER A 2 -29.95 35.41 5.24
N LEU A 3 -30.52 34.26 5.61
CA LEU A 3 -30.30 32.95 4.98
C LEU A 3 -30.47 32.97 3.45
N GLU A 4 -31.20 33.95 2.93
CA GLU A 4 -31.39 34.17 1.49
C GLU A 4 -30.14 34.66 0.75
N VAL A 5 -29.23 35.37 1.42
CA VAL A 5 -27.94 35.81 0.82
C VAL A 5 -26.90 34.69 0.88
N ALA A 6 -27.00 33.79 1.85
CA ALA A 6 -26.07 32.66 2.00
C ALA A 6 -26.32 31.53 0.98
N ARG A 7 -27.58 31.31 0.56
CA ARG A 7 -27.95 30.30 -0.43
C ARG A 7 -27.27 30.46 -1.81
N PRO A 8 -27.28 31.64 -2.45
CA PRO A 8 -26.60 31.81 -3.74
C PRO A 8 -25.09 31.62 -3.61
N LEU A 9 -24.48 32.08 -2.51
CA LEU A 9 -23.05 31.85 -2.24
C LEU A 9 -22.72 30.35 -2.06
N ALA A 10 -23.58 29.61 -1.36
CA ALA A 10 -23.42 28.17 -1.17
C ALA A 10 -23.59 27.40 -2.50
N LEU A 11 -24.53 27.81 -3.35
CA LEU A 11 -24.72 27.22 -4.69
C LEU A 11 -23.54 27.50 -5.61
N ILE A 12 -22.98 28.71 -5.56
CA ILE A 12 -21.77 29.07 -6.30
C ILE A 12 -20.58 28.24 -5.80
N ALA A 13 -20.40 28.11 -4.48
CA ALA A 13 -19.34 27.29 -3.90
C ALA A 13 -19.49 25.80 -4.26
N TYR A 14 -20.72 25.26 -4.25
CA TYR A 14 -21.01 23.90 -4.67
C TYR A 14 -20.72 23.69 -6.16
N GLY A 15 -21.12 24.63 -7.01
CA GLY A 15 -20.81 24.61 -8.45
C GLY A 15 -19.31 24.63 -8.72
N LEU A 16 -18.56 25.45 -7.99
CA LEU A 16 -17.09 25.50 -8.06
C LEU A 16 -16.45 24.19 -7.59
N ALA A 17 -16.91 23.60 -6.48
CA ALA A 17 -16.41 22.33 -5.97
C ALA A 17 -16.70 21.17 -6.94
N PHE A 18 -17.89 21.15 -7.55
CA PHE A 18 -18.25 20.18 -8.57
C PHE A 18 -17.40 20.33 -9.84
N ALA A 19 -17.20 21.57 -10.31
CA ALA A 19 -16.32 21.85 -11.45
C ALA A 19 -14.87 21.41 -11.17
N LEU A 20 -14.36 21.71 -9.97
CA LEU A 20 -13.02 21.28 -9.54
C LEU A 20 -12.90 19.76 -9.52
N ARG A 21 -13.89 19.07 -8.93
CA ARG A 21 -13.95 17.60 -8.92
C ARG A 21 -13.96 17.02 -10.33
N ALA A 22 -14.80 17.57 -11.21
CA ALA A 22 -14.89 17.11 -12.60
C ALA A 22 -13.56 17.31 -13.34
N VAL A 23 -12.89 18.45 -13.14
CA VAL A 23 -11.56 18.71 -13.70
C VAL A 23 -10.52 17.73 -13.16
N VAL A 24 -10.52 17.46 -11.85
CA VAL A 24 -9.59 16.50 -11.22
C VAL A 24 -9.85 15.07 -11.72
N GLU A 25 -11.09 14.61 -11.77
CA GLU A 25 -11.45 13.27 -12.26
C GLU A 25 -11.11 13.10 -13.75
N HIS A 26 -11.43 14.10 -14.59
CA HIS A 26 -11.10 14.04 -16.01
C HIS A 26 -9.59 14.13 -16.25
N SER A 27 -8.89 14.99 -15.51
CA SER A 27 -7.43 15.08 -15.60
C SER A 27 -6.80 13.78 -15.14
N ALA A 28 -7.19 13.22 -14.00
CA ALA A 28 -6.69 11.94 -13.49
C ALA A 28 -6.98 10.74 -14.42
N ALA A 29 -8.05 10.80 -15.22
CA ALA A 29 -8.38 9.80 -16.23
C ALA A 29 -7.60 9.96 -17.54
N THR A 30 -6.89 11.08 -17.75
CA THR A 30 -6.02 11.21 -18.93
C THR A 30 -4.74 10.39 -18.75
N PRO A 31 -4.30 9.64 -19.78
CA PRO A 31 -2.98 9.03 -19.78
C PRO A 31 -1.94 10.13 -19.52
N LEU A 32 -0.96 9.86 -18.65
CA LEU A 32 0.14 10.77 -18.27
C LEU A 32 -0.18 11.84 -17.20
N ALA A 33 -1.38 11.85 -16.63
CA ALA A 33 -1.78 12.82 -15.60
C ALA A 33 -0.98 12.74 -14.28
N SER A 34 -0.27 11.64 -14.05
CA SER A 34 0.56 11.40 -12.86
C SER A 34 2.04 11.78 -13.05
N LEU A 35 2.40 12.42 -14.17
CA LEU A 35 3.75 12.97 -14.32
C LEU A 35 3.93 14.10 -13.31
N ALA A 36 4.84 13.89 -12.36
CA ALA A 36 5.24 14.91 -11.41
C ALA A 36 5.66 16.17 -12.17
N VAL A 37 5.01 17.29 -11.87
CA VAL A 37 5.44 18.60 -12.37
C VAL A 37 6.80 18.88 -11.70
N PRO A 38 7.88 19.10 -12.46
CA PRO A 38 9.18 19.36 -11.87
C PRO A 38 9.15 20.67 -11.07
N ASP A 39 9.84 20.69 -9.92
CA ASP A 39 9.82 21.80 -9.00
C ASP A 39 10.37 23.10 -9.62
N GLY A 40 9.70 24.22 -9.31
CA GLY A 40 10.10 25.56 -9.70
C GLY A 40 9.31 26.15 -10.88
N PRO A 41 9.17 27.50 -10.93
CA PRO A 41 8.24 28.17 -11.86
C PRO A 41 8.60 27.98 -13.33
N ILE A 42 9.89 27.86 -13.65
CA ILE A 42 10.38 27.66 -15.03
C ILE A 42 10.13 26.23 -15.51
N ALA A 43 10.39 25.25 -14.64
CA ALA A 43 10.19 23.83 -14.95
C ALA A 43 8.69 23.50 -15.08
N GLY A 44 7.85 24.08 -14.21
CA GLY A 44 6.40 24.02 -14.32
C GLY A 44 5.86 24.66 -15.60
N ALA A 45 6.35 25.84 -15.99
CA ALA A 45 5.95 26.49 -17.24
C ALA A 45 6.37 25.67 -18.48
N GLY A 46 7.58 25.09 -18.47
CA GLY A 46 8.05 24.19 -19.54
C GLY A 46 7.19 22.93 -19.67
N PHE A 47 6.82 22.32 -18.54
CA PHE A 47 5.92 21.17 -18.50
C PHE A 47 4.51 21.52 -19.03
N ALA A 48 3.96 22.67 -18.64
CA ALA A 48 2.66 23.16 -19.10
C ALA A 48 2.64 23.38 -20.63
N VAL A 49 3.70 23.98 -21.19
CA VAL A 49 3.84 24.15 -22.65
C VAL A 49 3.91 22.79 -23.35
N MET A 50 4.69 21.85 -22.82
CA MET A 50 4.82 20.50 -23.38
C MET A 50 3.49 19.74 -23.41
N VAL A 51 2.71 19.80 -22.32
CA VAL A 51 1.36 19.21 -22.25
C VAL A 51 0.40 19.90 -23.21
N ALA A 52 0.43 21.24 -23.30
CA ALA A 52 -0.43 21.99 -24.22
C ALA A 52 -0.14 21.62 -25.70
N LEU A 53 1.13 21.47 -26.06
CA LEU A 53 1.54 20.99 -27.38
C LEU A 53 1.08 19.56 -27.63
N ALA A 54 1.23 18.66 -26.65
CA ALA A 54 0.76 17.28 -26.77
C ALA A 54 -0.76 17.23 -26.99
N VAL A 55 -1.56 17.91 -26.17
CA VAL A 55 -3.03 17.95 -26.31
C VAL A 55 -3.45 18.55 -27.65
N ARG A 56 -2.76 19.60 -28.13
CA ARG A 56 -3.10 20.28 -29.38
C ARG A 56 -2.79 19.44 -30.63
N TYR A 57 -1.65 18.75 -30.65
CA TYR A 57 -1.12 18.13 -31.87
C TYR A 57 -1.21 16.60 -31.89
N LEU A 58 -1.23 15.94 -30.72
CA LEU A 58 -1.25 14.47 -30.63
C LEU A 58 -2.52 13.84 -31.21
N PRO A 59 -3.75 14.36 -30.99
CA PRO A 59 -4.95 13.77 -31.59
C PRO A 59 -4.93 13.81 -33.11
N ALA A 60 -4.48 14.92 -33.70
CA ALA A 60 -4.34 15.05 -35.14
C ALA A 60 -3.22 14.15 -35.69
N ALA A 61 -2.11 14.00 -34.97
CA ALA A 61 -1.03 13.08 -35.31
C ALA A 61 -1.50 11.62 -35.25
N LEU A 62 -2.25 11.23 -34.23
CA LEU A 62 -2.83 9.88 -34.08
C LEU A 62 -3.87 9.58 -35.16
N VAL A 63 -4.74 10.54 -35.51
CA VAL A 63 -5.72 10.38 -36.60
C VAL A 63 -5.01 10.26 -37.95
N ARG A 64 -3.94 11.04 -38.20
CA ARG A 64 -3.12 10.92 -39.42
C ARG A 64 -2.38 9.58 -39.45
N ALA A 65 -1.81 9.14 -38.33
CA ALA A 65 -1.16 7.84 -38.21
C ALA A 65 -2.15 6.69 -38.43
N ALA A 66 -3.36 6.77 -37.86
CA ALA A 66 -4.43 5.80 -38.06
C ALA A 66 -4.96 5.80 -39.51
N ALA A 67 -5.04 6.96 -40.16
CA ALA A 67 -5.42 7.08 -41.58
C ALA A 67 -4.34 6.49 -42.51
N ILE A 68 -3.06 6.69 -42.18
CA ILE A 68 -1.92 6.06 -42.87
C ILE A 68 -1.94 4.54 -42.65
N ALA A 69 -2.30 4.06 -41.45
CA ALA A 69 -2.42 2.63 -41.11
C ALA A 69 -3.67 1.94 -41.69
N ARG A 70 -4.75 2.69 -41.97
CA ARG A 70 -5.97 2.16 -42.61
C ARG A 70 -5.81 1.88 -44.10
N ARG A 71 -4.92 2.61 -44.79
CA ARG A 71 -4.64 2.40 -46.23
C ARG A 71 -4.06 1.01 -46.56
N PRO A 72 -3.05 0.48 -45.85
CA PRO A 72 -2.55 -0.88 -46.09
C PRO A 72 -3.54 -1.96 -45.65
N LEU A 73 -4.42 -1.72 -44.68
CA LEU A 73 -5.42 -2.70 -44.25
C LEU A 73 -6.55 -2.89 -45.29
N VAL A 74 -7.05 -1.80 -45.87
CA VAL A 74 -8.04 -1.85 -46.97
C VAL A 74 -7.39 -2.45 -48.24
N LEU A 75 -6.13 -2.09 -48.52
CA LEU A 75 -5.37 -2.69 -49.63
C LEU A 75 -5.00 -4.16 -49.36
N ALA A 76 -4.77 -4.59 -48.12
CA ALA A 76 -4.49 -5.98 -47.76
C ALA A 76 -5.72 -6.86 -47.85
N ILE A 77 -6.90 -6.37 -47.44
CA ILE A 77 -8.18 -7.07 -47.61
C ILE A 77 -8.55 -7.15 -49.11
N ALA A 78 -8.29 -6.10 -49.88
CA ALA A 78 -8.46 -6.11 -51.34
C ALA A 78 -7.41 -7.00 -52.04
N ALA A 79 -6.18 -7.07 -51.52
CA ALA A 79 -5.10 -7.92 -52.03
C ALA A 79 -5.32 -9.40 -51.68
N LEU A 80 -5.87 -9.73 -50.50
CA LEU A 80 -6.28 -11.10 -50.14
C LEU A 80 -7.44 -11.59 -51.02
N ARG A 81 -8.40 -10.70 -51.34
CA ARG A 81 -9.45 -10.98 -52.34
C ARG A 81 -8.92 -11.14 -53.76
N ARG A 82 -7.83 -10.45 -54.13
CA ARG A 82 -7.16 -10.57 -55.46
C ARG A 82 -6.13 -11.70 -55.52
N ALA A 83 -5.50 -12.08 -54.42
CA ALA A 83 -4.53 -13.17 -54.32
C ALA A 83 -5.23 -14.53 -54.42
N ARG A 84 -6.48 -14.63 -53.93
CA ARG A 84 -7.34 -15.79 -54.17
C ARG A 84 -7.78 -15.93 -55.64
N SER A 85 -7.67 -14.87 -56.45
CA SER A 85 -8.02 -14.88 -57.88
C SER A 85 -6.82 -14.81 -58.82
N ARG A 86 -5.58 -14.72 -58.31
CA ARG A 86 -4.36 -14.69 -59.13
C ARG A 86 -3.20 -15.43 -58.45
N ALA A 87 -3.36 -16.74 -58.33
CA ALA A 87 -2.25 -17.66 -58.54
C ALA A 87 -1.86 -17.64 -60.03
N LEU A 88 -1.37 -16.50 -60.54
CA LEU A 88 -0.84 -16.37 -61.89
C LEU A 88 0.08 -15.15 -61.95
N SER A 89 1.38 -15.46 -61.96
CA SER A 89 2.43 -14.79 -62.74
C SER A 89 2.97 -13.41 -62.31
N VAL A 90 4.30 -13.35 -62.42
CA VAL A 90 5.21 -12.18 -62.60
C VAL A 90 5.88 -11.55 -61.35
N SER A 91 7.10 -12.04 -61.09
CA SER A 91 8.44 -11.40 -61.11
C SER A 91 8.73 -10.00 -60.46
N PRO A 92 10.00 -9.75 -60.08
CA PRO A 92 10.37 -8.95 -58.91
C PRO A 92 10.69 -7.48 -59.24
N GLY A 93 10.04 -6.56 -58.55
CA GLY A 93 10.37 -5.13 -58.56
C GLY A 93 10.56 -4.64 -57.14
N VAL A 94 11.81 -4.31 -56.81
CA VAL A 94 12.32 -3.80 -55.53
C VAL A 94 11.32 -2.84 -54.86
N ARG A 95 10.71 -3.28 -53.75
CA ARG A 95 9.96 -2.40 -52.84
C ARG A 95 10.77 -2.29 -51.57
N THR A 96 11.25 -1.09 -51.27
CA THR A 96 12.07 -0.77 -50.10
C THR A 96 11.37 -1.24 -48.82
N PRO A 97 11.87 -2.28 -48.12
CA PRO A 97 11.22 -2.85 -46.94
C PRO A 97 11.36 -1.97 -45.70
N ALA A 98 12.06 -0.83 -45.81
CA ALA A 98 12.47 0.00 -44.69
C ALA A 98 11.30 0.53 -43.85
N VAL A 99 10.17 0.90 -44.47
CA VAL A 99 9.02 1.45 -43.74
C VAL A 99 8.31 0.39 -42.90
N GLY A 100 8.21 -0.85 -43.42
CA GLY A 100 7.62 -1.97 -42.70
C GLY A 100 8.48 -2.43 -41.53
N ILE A 101 9.81 -2.38 -41.69
CA ILE A 101 10.78 -2.70 -40.64
C ILE A 101 10.72 -1.66 -39.51
N VAL A 102 10.68 -0.36 -39.85
CA VAL A 102 10.60 0.71 -38.83
C VAL A 102 9.26 0.66 -38.08
N ALA A 103 8.14 0.46 -38.77
CA ALA A 103 6.83 0.34 -38.12
C ALA A 103 6.73 -0.91 -37.22
N GLY A 104 7.28 -2.05 -37.68
CA GLY A 104 7.36 -3.28 -36.90
C GLY A 104 8.24 -3.13 -35.65
N ALA A 105 9.39 -2.46 -35.79
CA ALA A 105 10.28 -2.16 -34.66
C ALA A 105 9.62 -1.23 -33.63
N LEU A 106 8.91 -0.19 -34.08
CA LEU A 106 8.19 0.73 -33.20
C LEU A 106 7.07 0.02 -32.43
N ALA A 107 6.30 -0.83 -33.12
CA ALA A 107 5.25 -1.63 -32.48
C ALA A 107 5.83 -2.64 -31.48
N ALA A 108 6.95 -3.29 -31.81
CA ALA A 108 7.65 -4.20 -30.90
C ALA A 108 8.19 -3.47 -29.67
N ILE A 109 8.70 -2.24 -29.80
CA ILE A 109 9.14 -1.41 -28.67
C ILE A 109 7.97 -1.01 -27.78
N VAL A 110 6.83 -0.62 -28.35
CA VAL A 110 5.63 -0.28 -27.56
C VAL A 110 5.09 -1.51 -26.83
N VAL A 111 5.00 -2.66 -27.52
CA VAL A 111 4.57 -3.92 -26.90
C VAL A 111 5.56 -4.38 -25.83
N ALA A 112 6.86 -4.31 -26.08
CA ALA A 112 7.89 -4.63 -25.09
C ALA A 112 7.86 -3.66 -23.90
N GLY A 113 7.58 -2.38 -24.13
CA GLY A 113 7.36 -1.38 -23.08
C GLY A 113 6.11 -1.68 -22.25
N CYS A 114 4.98 -2.00 -22.88
CA CYS A 114 3.77 -2.42 -22.18
C CYS A 114 3.96 -3.74 -21.42
N LEU A 115 4.68 -4.69 -22.00
CA LEU A 115 5.02 -5.96 -21.35
C LEU A 115 6.01 -5.76 -20.20
N ALA A 116 6.98 -4.87 -20.31
CA ALA A 116 7.92 -4.56 -19.22
C ALA A 116 7.24 -3.79 -18.08
N VAL A 117 6.21 -3.00 -18.38
CA VAL A 117 5.37 -2.31 -17.37
C VAL A 117 4.39 -3.26 -16.68
N THR A 118 4.00 -4.36 -17.34
CA THR A 118 3.05 -5.34 -16.78
C THR A 118 3.71 -6.60 -16.23
N ALA A 119 4.94 -6.91 -16.66
CA ALA A 119 5.77 -7.96 -16.10
C ALA A 119 6.46 -7.42 -14.85
N GLU A 120 5.74 -7.44 -13.74
CA GLU A 120 6.39 -7.24 -12.45
C GLU A 120 7.37 -8.40 -12.22
N PRO A 121 8.67 -8.16 -12.02
CA PRO A 121 9.52 -9.18 -11.43
C PRO A 121 8.85 -9.63 -10.12
N PRO A 122 8.92 -10.92 -9.73
CA PRO A 122 8.29 -11.40 -8.51
C PRO A 122 8.70 -10.47 -7.37
N ALA A 123 7.71 -9.72 -6.85
CA ALA A 123 7.99 -8.64 -5.93
C ALA A 123 8.78 -9.21 -4.75
N PRO A 124 9.95 -8.64 -4.41
CA PRO A 124 10.63 -9.01 -3.18
C PRO A 124 9.64 -8.83 -2.04
N LEU A 125 9.65 -9.76 -1.08
CA LEU A 125 8.81 -9.59 0.11
C LEU A 125 9.23 -8.30 0.78
N ARG A 126 8.23 -7.44 0.98
CA ARG A 126 8.37 -6.13 1.58
C ARG A 126 7.39 -5.97 2.73
N VAL A 127 7.87 -5.48 3.86
CA VAL A 127 7.07 -5.07 5.01
C VAL A 127 7.28 -3.58 5.23
N VAL A 128 6.20 -2.80 5.28
CA VAL A 128 6.24 -1.35 5.46
C VAL A 128 5.46 -0.99 6.72
N ALA A 129 6.13 -0.37 7.69
CA ALA A 129 5.47 0.34 8.78
C ALA A 129 5.06 1.72 8.26
N LEU A 130 3.77 1.93 8.06
CA LEU A 130 3.21 3.19 7.58
C LEU A 130 3.13 4.17 8.74
N ASP A 131 3.60 5.40 8.57
CA ASP A 131 3.42 6.41 9.60
C ASP A 131 1.98 6.95 9.60
N VAL A 132 1.14 6.26 10.35
CA VAL A 132 -0.27 6.58 10.61
C VAL A 132 -0.47 7.41 11.90
N GLY A 133 0.61 7.86 12.52
CA GLY A 133 0.58 8.52 13.83
C GLY A 133 0.64 7.50 14.97
N GLN A 134 -0.13 7.75 16.03
CA GLN A 134 -0.15 6.84 17.17
C GLN A 134 -1.08 5.67 16.89
N GLY A 135 -0.50 4.54 16.47
CA GLY A 135 -1.20 3.32 16.12
C GLY A 135 -0.41 2.46 15.15
N ASP A 136 -0.87 1.24 14.89
CA ASP A 136 -0.22 0.30 13.98
C ASP A 136 -0.87 0.31 12.60
N ALA A 137 -0.04 0.27 11.56
CA ALA A 137 -0.45 -0.04 10.20
C ALA A 137 0.75 -0.59 9.42
N PHE A 138 0.70 -1.88 9.08
CA PHE A 138 1.77 -2.56 8.36
C PHE A 138 1.28 -3.08 7.02
N LEU A 139 1.86 -2.56 5.94
CA LEU A 139 1.62 -3.04 4.59
C LEU A 139 2.62 -4.15 4.27
N VAL A 140 2.13 -5.31 3.84
CA VAL A 140 2.94 -6.46 3.42
C VAL A 140 2.68 -6.73 1.95
N GLN A 141 3.73 -6.74 1.14
CA GLN A 141 3.65 -7.07 -0.28
C GLN A 141 4.51 -8.30 -0.57
N VAL A 142 3.95 -9.27 -1.26
CA VAL A 142 4.63 -10.52 -1.58
C VAL A 142 4.07 -11.15 -2.85
N ALA A 143 4.92 -11.39 -3.85
CA ALA A 143 4.58 -12.13 -5.07
C ALA A 143 3.25 -11.70 -5.72
N GLY A 144 3.01 -10.39 -5.82
CA GLY A 144 1.79 -9.81 -6.40
C GLY A 144 0.57 -9.80 -5.49
N ALA A 145 0.67 -10.30 -4.25
CA ALA A 145 -0.35 -10.21 -3.23
C ALA A 145 -0.03 -9.08 -2.23
N THR A 146 -1.08 -8.40 -1.76
CA THR A 146 -0.97 -7.31 -0.79
C THR A 146 -1.81 -7.60 0.45
N ALA A 147 -1.21 -7.46 1.62
CA ALA A 147 -1.91 -7.50 2.90
C ALA A 147 -1.70 -6.21 3.69
N LEU A 148 -2.68 -5.86 4.51
CA LEU A 148 -2.62 -4.76 5.45
C LEU A 148 -2.95 -5.28 6.84
N VAL A 149 -2.01 -5.15 7.79
CA VAL A 149 -2.20 -5.49 9.20
C VAL A 149 -2.38 -4.20 9.97
N ASP A 150 -3.59 -4.02 10.53
CA ASP A 150 -4.07 -2.79 11.15
C ASP A 150 -4.03 -1.56 10.22
N GLY A 151 -4.62 -0.45 10.68
CA GLY A 151 -4.87 0.73 9.87
C GLY A 151 -4.69 2.06 10.60
N GLY A 152 -4.23 2.06 11.85
CA GLY A 152 -4.04 3.29 12.60
C GLY A 152 -5.35 4.00 12.99
N PRO A 153 -5.23 5.14 13.68
CA PRO A 153 -6.36 5.91 14.20
C PRO A 153 -7.05 6.81 13.15
N ASP A 154 -6.37 7.18 12.07
CA ASP A 154 -6.84 8.18 11.11
C ASP A 154 -7.03 7.56 9.71
N PRO A 155 -8.28 7.42 9.24
CA PRO A 155 -8.56 6.86 7.92
C PRO A 155 -7.99 7.67 6.76
N ASN A 156 -7.93 8.99 6.85
CA ASN A 156 -7.40 9.81 5.78
C ASN A 156 -5.88 9.68 5.69
N ARG A 157 -5.21 9.62 6.86
CA ARG A 157 -3.76 9.43 6.92
C ARG A 157 -3.35 8.08 6.37
N LEU A 158 -4.03 7.00 6.78
CA LEU A 158 -3.77 5.66 6.23
C LEU A 158 -3.91 5.65 4.70
N LEU A 159 -4.97 6.23 4.16
CA LEU A 159 -5.18 6.25 2.71
C LEU A 159 -4.15 7.09 1.96
N ALA A 160 -3.65 8.17 2.58
CA ALA A 160 -2.55 8.96 2.03
C ALA A 160 -1.26 8.14 1.99
N GLU A 161 -0.92 7.45 3.08
CA GLU A 161 0.25 6.55 3.16
C GLU A 161 0.15 5.38 2.16
N LEU A 162 -1.04 4.76 2.04
CA LEU A 162 -1.29 3.74 1.02
C LEU A 162 -1.15 4.29 -0.40
N GLY A 163 -1.67 5.50 -0.68
CA GLY A 163 -1.56 6.15 -1.98
C GLY A 163 -0.13 6.60 -2.34
N ALA A 164 0.71 6.86 -1.35
CA ALA A 164 2.13 7.15 -1.52
C ALA A 164 2.97 5.88 -1.71
N THR A 165 2.56 4.77 -1.10
CA THR A 165 3.32 3.51 -1.07
C THR A 165 2.95 2.56 -2.20
N LEU A 166 1.66 2.45 -2.54
CA LEU A 166 1.16 1.55 -3.56
C LEU A 166 1.09 2.22 -4.93
N PRO A 167 1.24 1.46 -6.03
CA PRO A 167 0.96 1.98 -7.37
C PRO A 167 -0.48 2.53 -7.47
N PRO A 168 -0.71 3.62 -8.20
CA PRO A 168 -2.01 4.34 -8.23
C PRO A 168 -3.17 3.53 -8.84
N TRP A 169 -2.86 2.43 -9.55
CA TRP A 169 -3.82 1.48 -10.10
C TRP A 169 -4.11 0.30 -9.16
N THR A 170 -3.42 0.18 -8.03
CA THR A 170 -3.71 -0.85 -7.03
C THR A 170 -5.03 -0.54 -6.37
N ARG A 171 -6.05 -1.35 -6.67
CA ARG A 171 -7.40 -1.21 -6.10
C ARG A 171 -7.80 -2.35 -5.20
N ARG A 172 -6.93 -3.36 -5.06
CA ARG A 172 -7.21 -4.58 -4.33
C ARG A 172 -6.19 -4.78 -3.21
N ILE A 173 -6.69 -5.19 -2.05
CA ILE A 173 -5.90 -5.69 -0.93
C ILE A 173 -6.39 -7.11 -0.66
N ASP A 174 -5.54 -8.11 -0.86
CA ASP A 174 -5.93 -9.51 -0.78
C ASP A 174 -6.30 -9.94 0.65
N LEU A 175 -5.65 -9.35 1.65
CA LEU A 175 -5.87 -9.64 3.06
C LEU A 175 -5.86 -8.35 3.89
N VAL A 176 -6.91 -8.11 4.67
CA VAL A 176 -6.87 -7.14 5.76
C VAL A 176 -6.93 -7.90 7.07
N ALA A 177 -5.99 -7.64 7.97
CA ALA A 177 -5.95 -8.23 9.29
C ALA A 177 -6.18 -7.14 10.35
N LEU A 178 -7.26 -7.27 11.11
CA LEU A 178 -7.51 -6.48 12.29
C LEU A 178 -6.98 -7.25 13.51
N THR A 179 -5.94 -6.75 14.17
CA THR A 179 -5.37 -7.44 15.34
C THR A 179 -6.33 -7.42 16.51
N HIS A 180 -6.94 -6.27 16.80
CA HIS A 180 -7.97 -6.08 17.83
C HIS A 180 -8.72 -4.75 17.60
N ALA A 181 -9.90 -4.57 18.20
CA ALA A 181 -10.82 -3.47 17.88
C ALA A 181 -10.55 -2.13 18.62
N HIS A 182 -9.30 -1.78 18.91
CA HIS A 182 -8.98 -0.42 19.37
C HIS A 182 -8.86 0.58 18.21
N ILE A 183 -9.12 1.85 18.51
CA ILE A 183 -9.20 2.91 17.49
C ILE A 183 -7.89 3.05 16.72
N ASP A 184 -6.77 3.01 17.42
CA ASP A 184 -5.41 3.12 16.88
C ASP A 184 -4.96 1.92 16.05
N HIS A 185 -5.80 0.90 15.89
CA HIS A 185 -5.58 -0.25 15.00
C HIS A 185 -6.67 -0.35 13.93
N ALA A 186 -7.93 -0.14 14.31
CA ALA A 186 -9.06 -0.48 13.46
C ALA A 186 -9.61 0.69 12.63
N ALA A 187 -9.48 1.93 13.12
CA ALA A 187 -10.27 3.04 12.57
C ALA A 187 -9.94 3.30 11.10
N GLY A 188 -8.65 3.29 10.73
CA GLY A 188 -8.27 3.48 9.34
C GLY A 188 -8.71 2.35 8.42
N LEU A 189 -8.79 1.12 8.91
CA LEU A 189 -9.27 -0.01 8.12
C LEU A 189 -10.72 0.17 7.66
N LEU A 190 -11.55 0.88 8.42
CA LEU A 190 -12.94 1.15 8.02
C LEU A 190 -13.03 1.85 6.65
N ALA A 191 -12.13 2.79 6.37
CA ALA A 191 -12.10 3.45 5.06
C ALA A 191 -11.41 2.61 3.98
N VAL A 192 -10.54 1.67 4.37
CA VAL A 192 -9.99 0.67 3.44
C VAL A 192 -11.09 -0.26 2.93
N LEU A 193 -11.94 -0.77 3.83
CA LEU A 193 -13.08 -1.62 3.47
C LEU A 193 -14.09 -0.91 2.54
N GLU A 194 -14.12 0.42 2.53
CA GLU A 194 -14.99 1.21 1.63
C GLU A 194 -14.31 1.55 0.28
N ARG A 195 -12.99 1.67 0.24
CA ARG A 195 -12.25 2.22 -0.93
C ARG A 195 -11.46 1.20 -1.73
N TYR A 196 -11.12 0.07 -1.14
CA TYR A 196 -10.39 -1.02 -1.79
C TYR A 196 -11.27 -2.26 -1.93
N GLU A 197 -11.05 -3.03 -2.99
CA GLU A 197 -11.55 -4.39 -3.09
C GLU A 197 -10.75 -5.26 -2.10
N VAL A 198 -11.41 -5.73 -1.04
CA VAL A 198 -10.77 -6.57 -0.03
C VAL A 198 -11.13 -8.03 -0.26
N GLY A 199 -10.11 -8.88 -0.44
CA GLY A 199 -10.29 -10.31 -0.70
C GLY A 199 -10.76 -11.08 0.54
N LEU A 200 -10.04 -10.92 1.65
CA LEU A 200 -10.33 -11.57 2.92
C LEU A 200 -10.05 -10.61 4.09
N ALA A 201 -10.99 -10.47 4.99
CA ALA A 201 -10.80 -9.84 6.30
C ALA A 201 -10.57 -10.91 7.37
N ILE A 202 -9.53 -10.75 8.18
CA ILE A 202 -9.26 -11.61 9.33
C ILE A 202 -9.22 -10.81 10.63
N GLU A 203 -9.56 -11.47 11.71
CA GLU A 203 -9.70 -10.89 13.04
C GLU A 203 -9.50 -12.00 14.10
N PRO A 204 -9.25 -11.66 15.37
CA PRO A 204 -9.16 -12.65 16.43
C PRO A 204 -10.53 -13.30 16.72
N VAL A 205 -10.51 -14.57 17.14
CA VAL A 205 -11.65 -15.14 17.87
C VAL A 205 -11.92 -14.32 19.13
N GLY A 206 -13.20 -14.10 19.44
CA GLY A 206 -13.59 -13.32 20.61
C GLY A 206 -13.40 -11.81 20.48
N LEU A 207 -13.27 -11.25 19.27
CA LEU A 207 -13.13 -9.80 19.04
C LEU A 207 -14.09 -8.98 19.93
N ASN A 208 -13.52 -8.11 20.76
CA ASN A 208 -14.28 -7.33 21.74
C ASN A 208 -15.38 -6.50 21.09
N ALA A 209 -16.57 -6.53 21.68
CA ALA A 209 -17.69 -5.71 21.25
C ALA A 209 -17.43 -4.22 21.53
N GLY A 210 -18.00 -3.36 20.70
CA GLY A 210 -17.89 -1.91 20.86
C GLY A 210 -18.12 -1.17 19.55
N PRO A 211 -18.19 0.17 19.57
CA PRO A 211 -18.57 0.95 18.40
C PRO A 211 -17.67 0.71 17.17
N VAL A 212 -16.39 0.48 17.40
CA VAL A 212 -15.41 0.19 16.35
C VAL A 212 -15.61 -1.20 15.75
N ALA A 213 -15.83 -2.21 16.60
CA ALA A 213 -16.15 -3.57 16.14
C ALA A 213 -17.49 -3.61 15.40
N ASP A 214 -18.50 -2.87 15.86
CA ASP A 214 -19.78 -2.73 15.19
C ASP A 214 -19.62 -2.10 13.80
N ALA A 215 -18.84 -1.03 13.70
CA ALA A 215 -18.53 -0.40 12.42
C ALA A 215 -17.76 -1.35 11.48
N TRP A 216 -16.79 -2.10 11.99
CA TRP A 216 -16.06 -3.12 11.25
C TRP A 216 -16.99 -4.21 10.70
N ASN A 217 -17.84 -4.77 11.56
CA ASN A 217 -18.84 -5.79 11.21
C ASN A 217 -19.79 -5.30 10.11
N ASP A 218 -20.30 -4.09 10.27
CA ASP A 218 -21.22 -3.42 9.37
C ASP A 218 -20.60 -3.13 7.99
N ARG A 219 -19.32 -2.72 7.95
CA ARG A 219 -18.58 -2.50 6.70
C ARG A 219 -18.29 -3.79 5.95
N ILE A 220 -17.86 -4.84 6.66
CA ILE A 220 -17.68 -6.18 6.07
C ILE A 220 -18.99 -6.67 5.44
N ALA A 221 -20.10 -6.58 6.19
CA ALA A 221 -21.39 -7.05 5.73
C ALA A 221 -21.88 -6.30 4.48
N ARG A 222 -21.77 -4.96 4.48
CA ARG A 222 -22.15 -4.15 3.31
C ARG A 222 -21.26 -4.37 2.10
N GLY A 223 -19.96 -4.60 2.30
CA GLY A 223 -19.01 -4.89 1.23
C GLY A 223 -19.11 -6.31 0.68
N GLY A 224 -19.84 -7.22 1.36
CA GLY A 224 -19.86 -8.64 1.02
C GLY A 224 -18.48 -9.29 1.14
N ILE A 225 -17.64 -8.79 2.06
CA ILE A 225 -16.24 -9.18 2.20
C ILE A 225 -16.17 -10.52 2.93
N ALA A 226 -15.40 -11.48 2.41
CA ALA A 226 -15.16 -12.74 3.11
C ALA A 226 -14.44 -12.45 4.44
N ARG A 227 -14.91 -13.06 5.52
CA ARG A 227 -14.40 -12.83 6.89
C ARG A 227 -14.06 -14.14 7.57
N ARG A 228 -12.97 -14.15 8.36
CA ARG A 228 -12.60 -15.28 9.23
C ARG A 228 -12.10 -14.78 10.58
N ALA A 229 -12.75 -15.21 11.66
CA ALA A 229 -12.20 -15.14 13.00
C ALA A 229 -11.20 -16.28 13.21
N LEU A 230 -10.01 -15.98 13.74
CA LEU A 230 -8.90 -16.92 13.83
C LEU A 230 -8.34 -17.01 15.25
N ALA A 231 -7.98 -18.23 15.64
CA ALA A 231 -7.28 -18.55 16.88
C ALA A 231 -5.88 -19.09 16.58
N ALA A 232 -5.08 -19.25 17.64
CA ALA A 232 -3.76 -19.85 17.61
C ALA A 232 -3.77 -21.21 16.87
N GLY A 233 -2.74 -21.43 16.04
CA GLY A 233 -2.61 -22.63 15.21
C GLY A 233 -3.20 -22.49 13.80
N ALA A 234 -4.03 -21.48 13.54
CA ALA A 234 -4.52 -21.21 12.19
C ALA A 234 -3.37 -20.81 11.24
N ARG A 235 -3.49 -21.19 9.97
CA ARG A 235 -2.54 -20.84 8.90
C ARG A 235 -3.26 -20.37 7.64
N LEU A 236 -2.68 -19.36 7.00
CA LEU A 236 -3.14 -18.76 5.75
C LEU A 236 -1.99 -18.64 4.77
N ARG A 237 -2.32 -18.46 3.50
CA ARG A 237 -1.35 -18.12 2.45
C ARG A 237 -1.60 -16.70 1.95
N LEU A 238 -0.52 -15.97 1.71
CA LEU A 238 -0.51 -14.68 1.03
C LEU A 238 0.51 -14.79 -0.11
N GLY A 239 0.03 -14.95 -1.35
CA GLY A 239 0.91 -15.32 -2.47
C GLY A 239 1.67 -16.62 -2.18
N ASP A 240 3.00 -16.55 -2.19
CA ASP A 240 3.92 -17.63 -1.83
C ASP A 240 4.44 -17.56 -0.37
N ALA A 241 3.98 -16.59 0.43
CA ALA A 241 4.22 -16.55 1.87
C ALA A 241 3.16 -17.30 2.68
N SER A 242 3.52 -17.71 3.89
CA SER A 242 2.60 -18.25 4.90
C SER A 242 2.45 -17.28 6.05
N ILE A 243 1.21 -17.12 6.54
CA ILE A 243 0.89 -16.40 7.77
C ILE A 243 0.38 -17.43 8.78
N SER A 244 1.04 -17.52 9.92
CA SER A 244 0.59 -18.33 11.06
C SER A 244 0.04 -17.42 12.16
N VAL A 245 -1.09 -17.83 12.75
CA VAL A 245 -1.67 -17.17 13.91
C VAL A 245 -1.14 -17.86 15.17
N LEU A 246 -0.48 -17.10 16.04
CA LEU A 246 0.12 -17.61 17.28
C LEU A 246 -0.74 -17.32 18.51
N ALA A 247 -1.56 -16.28 18.46
CA ALA A 247 -2.50 -15.89 19.50
C ALA A 247 -3.68 -15.13 18.84
N PRO A 248 -4.84 -15.01 19.50
CA PRO A 248 -5.17 -15.56 20.82
C PRO A 248 -5.50 -17.05 20.74
N GLU A 249 -5.41 -17.77 21.86
CA GLU A 249 -6.11 -19.06 22.00
C GLU A 249 -7.62 -18.83 22.06
N GLU A 250 -8.42 -19.86 21.78
CA GLU A 250 -9.88 -19.79 21.90
C GLU A 250 -10.28 -19.91 23.39
N ASP A 251 -9.98 -18.87 24.17
CA ASP A 251 -10.31 -18.77 25.60
C ASP A 251 -11.18 -17.52 25.85
N PRO A 252 -12.43 -17.69 26.32
CA PRO A 252 -13.34 -16.57 26.58
C PRO A 252 -12.89 -15.66 27.73
N ARG A 253 -11.84 -16.00 28.48
CA ARG A 253 -11.28 -15.20 29.58
C ARG A 253 -10.26 -14.17 29.11
N VAL A 254 -9.84 -14.19 27.84
CA VAL A 254 -8.91 -13.21 27.30
C VAL A 254 -9.64 -11.87 27.17
N ASP A 255 -9.23 -10.89 27.99
CA ASP A 255 -9.88 -9.57 28.08
C ASP A 255 -9.72 -8.75 26.80
N VAL A 256 -8.53 -8.80 26.16
CA VAL A 256 -8.28 -8.17 24.86
C VAL A 256 -7.62 -9.19 23.94
N PRO A 257 -8.42 -9.93 23.14
CA PRO A 257 -7.87 -10.88 22.19
C PRO A 257 -7.20 -10.09 21.06
N SER A 258 -5.88 -10.30 20.89
CA SER A 258 -5.09 -9.66 19.84
C SER A 258 -4.44 -10.73 18.96
N LEU A 259 -4.57 -10.58 17.63
CA LEU A 259 -3.86 -11.46 16.71
C LEU A 259 -2.35 -11.25 16.81
N VAL A 260 -1.64 -12.31 17.14
CA VAL A 260 -0.19 -12.38 16.96
C VAL A 260 0.08 -13.14 15.67
N LEU A 261 0.64 -12.45 14.67
CA LEU A 261 0.81 -12.95 13.32
C LEU A 261 2.28 -13.16 13.01
N ARG A 262 2.62 -14.34 12.49
CA ARG A 262 3.95 -14.64 11.97
C ARG A 262 3.90 -14.87 10.47
N LEU A 263 4.55 -13.96 9.74
CA LEU A 263 4.76 -14.05 8.30
C LEU A 263 6.07 -14.81 8.02
N GLU A 264 6.06 -15.71 7.05
CA GLU A 264 7.26 -16.41 6.57
C GLU A 264 7.29 -16.55 5.05
N ARG A 265 8.47 -16.35 4.48
CA ARG A 265 8.76 -16.64 3.07
C ARG A 265 10.26 -16.76 2.85
N ALA A 266 10.71 -17.89 2.28
CA ALA A 266 12.05 -18.05 1.71
C ALA A 266 13.21 -17.43 2.54
N GLY A 267 13.28 -17.69 3.85
CA GLY A 267 14.33 -17.17 4.74
C GLY A 267 14.08 -15.78 5.34
N PHE A 268 12.99 -15.11 4.97
CA PHE A 268 12.45 -13.94 5.64
C PHE A 268 11.32 -14.34 6.60
N SER A 269 11.26 -13.68 7.75
CA SER A 269 10.15 -13.81 8.69
C SER A 269 9.91 -12.50 9.46
N ALA A 270 8.64 -12.20 9.72
CA ALA A 270 8.22 -11.06 10.54
C ALA A 270 7.20 -11.52 11.58
N LEU A 271 7.30 -10.98 12.80
CA LEU A 271 6.35 -11.21 13.89
C LEU A 271 5.66 -9.90 14.24
N PHE A 272 4.33 -9.86 14.07
CA PHE A 272 3.47 -8.76 14.46
C PHE A 272 2.73 -9.16 15.74
N MET A 273 3.00 -8.49 16.86
CA MET A 273 2.39 -8.85 18.13
C MET A 273 1.08 -8.12 18.43
N GLY A 274 0.71 -7.11 17.63
CA GLY A 274 -0.43 -6.24 17.93
C GLY A 274 -0.32 -5.70 19.36
N ASP A 275 -1.41 -5.74 20.10
CA ASP A 275 -1.43 -5.38 21.53
C ASP A 275 -1.54 -6.62 22.42
N ALA A 276 -0.78 -7.66 22.09
CA ALA A 276 -0.71 -8.88 22.92
C ALA A 276 -0.50 -8.51 24.40
N THR A 277 -1.47 -8.90 25.24
CA THR A 277 -1.45 -8.63 26.67
C THR A 277 -0.29 -9.33 27.36
N ASP A 278 0.10 -8.89 28.56
CA ASP A 278 1.16 -9.57 29.33
C ASP A 278 0.89 -11.07 29.51
N GLN A 279 -0.39 -11.46 29.70
CA GLN A 279 -0.79 -12.86 29.76
C GLN A 279 -0.51 -13.58 28.45
N ALA A 280 -0.94 -13.02 27.31
CA ALA A 280 -0.67 -13.62 26.00
C ALA A 280 0.83 -13.72 25.70
N GLN A 281 1.62 -12.73 26.12
CA GLN A 281 3.08 -12.76 26.01
C GLN A 281 3.69 -13.88 26.87
N ALA A 282 3.23 -14.06 28.10
CA ALA A 282 3.67 -15.15 28.98
C ALA A 282 3.34 -16.52 28.37
N ASP A 283 2.14 -16.69 27.83
CA ASP A 283 1.71 -17.95 27.21
C ASP A 283 2.54 -18.30 25.97
N LEU A 284 2.80 -17.31 25.11
CA LEU A 284 3.69 -17.47 23.95
C LEU A 284 5.12 -17.87 24.35
N LEU A 285 5.61 -17.39 25.49
CA LEU A 285 6.94 -17.70 26.00
C LEU A 285 7.04 -19.13 26.60
N LEU A 286 5.92 -19.80 26.89
CA LEU A 286 5.94 -21.23 27.28
C LEU A 286 6.38 -22.13 26.12
N HIS A 287 6.07 -21.72 24.89
CA HIS A 287 6.43 -22.44 23.66
C HIS A 287 7.06 -21.48 22.64
N PRO A 288 8.29 -20.99 22.88
CA PRO A 288 8.86 -19.85 22.15
C PRO A 288 9.36 -20.19 20.74
N ALA A 289 9.43 -21.47 20.35
CA ALA A 289 9.97 -21.89 19.06
C ALA A 289 9.32 -21.19 17.86
N PRO A 290 7.99 -20.97 17.82
CA PRO A 290 7.32 -20.23 16.75
C PRO A 290 7.58 -18.72 16.78
N LEU A 291 8.17 -18.15 17.83
CA LEU A 291 8.40 -16.70 17.92
C LEU A 291 9.61 -16.23 17.09
N ALA A 292 10.51 -17.14 16.70
CA ALA A 292 11.71 -16.79 15.96
C ALA A 292 11.36 -16.06 14.64
N ALA A 293 11.75 -14.79 14.55
CA ALA A 293 11.46 -13.93 13.41
C ALA A 293 12.58 -12.91 13.17
N ARG A 294 12.85 -12.60 11.89
CA ARG A 294 13.93 -11.68 11.50
C ARG A 294 13.55 -10.21 11.70
N VAL A 295 12.28 -9.88 11.53
CA VAL A 295 11.68 -8.57 11.85
C VAL A 295 10.71 -8.74 13.01
N TYR A 296 10.83 -7.88 14.01
CA TYR A 296 9.99 -7.92 15.21
C TYR A 296 9.22 -6.62 15.39
N VAL A 297 7.90 -6.72 15.51
CA VAL A 297 7.04 -5.62 15.96
C VAL A 297 6.67 -5.91 17.43
N PRO A 298 7.24 -5.18 18.39
CA PRO A 298 6.92 -5.35 19.81
C PRO A 298 5.44 -5.08 20.08
N PRO A 299 4.87 -5.69 21.14
CA PRO A 299 3.48 -5.48 21.47
C PRO A 299 3.20 -4.02 21.88
N HIS A 300 1.98 -3.55 21.60
CA HIS A 300 1.41 -2.32 22.15
C HIS A 300 2.31 -1.10 21.95
N HIS A 301 2.76 -0.89 20.70
CA HIS A 301 3.61 0.24 20.32
C HIS A 301 4.94 0.31 21.09
N GLY A 302 5.37 -0.80 21.70
CA GLY A 302 6.50 -0.87 22.62
C GLY A 302 6.21 -0.37 24.03
N ALA A 303 4.98 -0.55 24.53
CA ALA A 303 4.61 -0.32 25.92
C ALA A 303 5.47 -1.12 26.91
N ALA A 304 5.38 -0.77 28.20
CA ALA A 304 6.08 -1.49 29.24
C ALA A 304 5.48 -2.89 29.39
N THR A 305 6.34 -3.88 29.59
CA THR A 305 5.93 -5.25 29.86
C THR A 305 7.07 -5.99 30.56
N PRO A 306 6.79 -6.80 31.58
CA PRO A 306 7.82 -7.61 32.25
C PRO A 306 8.49 -8.64 31.32
N HIS A 307 7.92 -8.87 30.14
CA HIS A 307 8.39 -9.88 29.19
C HIS A 307 9.31 -9.33 28.09
N ALA A 308 9.58 -8.03 28.05
CA ALA A 308 10.27 -7.38 26.93
C ALA A 308 11.61 -8.06 26.58
N SER A 309 12.47 -8.31 27.57
CA SER A 309 13.76 -8.97 27.36
C SER A 309 13.62 -10.44 26.95
N ALA A 310 12.66 -11.16 27.54
CA ALA A 310 12.40 -12.56 27.21
C ALA A 310 11.88 -12.73 25.78
N LEU A 311 10.98 -11.84 25.35
CA LEU A 311 10.47 -11.80 23.97
C LEU A 311 11.59 -11.52 22.98
N VAL A 312 12.42 -10.50 23.20
CA VAL A 312 13.56 -10.22 22.31
C VAL A 312 14.51 -11.43 22.22
N ALA A 313 14.77 -12.10 23.34
CA ALA A 313 15.59 -13.31 23.38
C ALA A 313 14.97 -14.51 22.65
N ALA A 314 13.64 -14.68 22.70
CA ALA A 314 12.92 -15.73 21.99
C ALA A 314 12.84 -15.45 20.48
N VAL A 315 12.53 -14.21 20.11
CA VAL A 315 12.34 -13.78 18.72
C VAL A 315 13.67 -13.75 17.95
N ARG A 316 14.76 -13.34 18.61
CA ARG A 316 16.10 -13.16 18.02
C ARG A 316 16.09 -12.32 16.73
N PRO A 317 15.53 -11.09 16.77
CA PRO A 317 15.35 -10.28 15.56
C PRO A 317 16.67 -9.74 15.02
N ALA A 318 16.72 -9.48 13.71
CA ALA A 318 17.76 -8.66 13.09
C ALA A 318 17.39 -7.18 13.04
N ALA A 319 16.08 -6.88 13.07
CA ALA A 319 15.53 -5.53 13.15
C ALA A 319 14.21 -5.52 13.93
N ALA A 320 13.90 -4.39 14.57
CA ALA A 320 12.61 -4.12 15.18
C ALA A 320 11.93 -2.90 14.53
N LEU A 321 10.61 -2.97 14.36
CA LEU A 321 9.76 -1.88 13.89
C LEU A 321 8.81 -1.49 15.02
N ILE A 322 8.72 -0.19 15.32
CA ILE A 322 7.79 0.34 16.32
C ILE A 322 6.96 1.42 15.65
N SER A 323 5.66 1.19 15.50
CA SER A 323 4.74 2.22 15.02
C SER A 323 4.31 3.09 16.19
N VAL A 324 4.66 4.38 16.14
CA VAL A 324 4.30 5.38 17.15
C VAL A 324 4.20 6.76 16.50
N GLY A 325 3.38 7.64 17.08
CA GLY A 325 3.20 9.00 16.57
C GLY A 325 4.27 9.97 17.05
N ALA A 326 4.65 10.94 16.21
CA ALA A 326 5.41 12.10 16.65
C ALA A 326 4.69 12.84 17.80
N GLY A 327 5.42 13.17 18.86
CA GLY A 327 4.84 13.79 20.06
C GLY A 327 3.97 12.86 20.89
N ASN A 328 4.19 11.54 20.79
CA ASN A 328 3.46 10.52 21.55
C ASN A 328 3.39 10.86 23.05
N ARG A 329 2.16 11.04 23.57
CA ARG A 329 1.89 11.32 24.99
C ARG A 329 1.70 10.08 25.85
N TYR A 330 1.56 8.90 25.24
CA TYR A 330 1.41 7.62 25.96
C TYR A 330 2.74 7.13 26.56
N GLY A 331 3.87 7.75 26.20
CA GLY A 331 5.19 7.37 26.71
C GLY A 331 5.78 6.12 26.04
N HIS A 332 5.26 5.74 24.86
CA HIS A 332 5.75 4.61 24.07
C HIS A 332 6.71 5.05 22.95
N PRO A 333 7.65 4.19 22.53
CA PRO A 333 8.07 3.00 23.26
C PRO A 333 8.73 3.37 24.59
N THR A 334 8.58 2.51 25.59
CA THR A 334 9.09 2.77 26.95
C THR A 334 10.60 2.54 27.03
N PRO A 335 11.30 3.15 28.02
CA PRO A 335 12.73 2.91 28.22
C PRO A 335 13.09 1.44 28.45
N GLU A 336 12.21 0.68 29.12
CA GLU A 336 12.38 -0.76 29.34
C GLU A 336 12.41 -1.54 28.01
N THR A 337 11.42 -1.30 27.14
CA THR A 337 11.35 -1.94 25.82
C THR A 337 12.52 -1.53 24.94
N LEU A 338 12.92 -0.27 24.97
CA LEU A 338 14.11 0.21 24.24
C LEU A 338 15.42 -0.40 24.78
N ALA A 339 15.52 -0.62 26.10
CA ALA A 339 16.67 -1.27 26.70
C ALA A 339 16.76 -2.75 26.26
N ALA A 340 15.64 -3.47 26.24
CA ALA A 340 15.57 -4.83 25.71
C ALA A 340 15.98 -4.90 24.22
N LEU A 341 15.71 -3.86 23.44
CA LEU A 341 16.06 -3.75 22.02
C LEU A 341 17.44 -3.12 21.75
N SER A 342 18.22 -2.77 22.79
CA SER A 342 19.46 -1.98 22.63
C SER A 342 20.54 -2.59 21.72
N GLY A 343 20.54 -3.93 21.56
CA GLY A 343 21.43 -4.64 20.64
C GLY A 343 20.86 -4.85 19.23
N ILE A 344 19.63 -4.39 18.97
CA ILE A 344 18.87 -4.63 17.75
C ILE A 344 18.69 -3.30 17.00
N ARG A 345 18.83 -3.32 15.67
CA ARG A 345 18.47 -2.17 14.84
C ARG A 345 16.97 -1.90 14.95
N THR A 346 16.61 -0.80 15.59
CA THR A 346 15.22 -0.45 15.88
C THR A 346 14.85 0.79 15.08
N TYR A 347 13.76 0.71 14.32
CA TYR A 347 13.19 1.80 13.55
C TYR A 347 11.85 2.20 14.15
N ARG A 348 11.56 3.50 14.16
CA ARG A 348 10.34 4.06 14.75
C ARG A 348 9.70 5.07 13.82
N THR A 349 8.39 4.93 13.57
CA THR A 349 7.71 5.83 12.63
C THR A 349 7.70 7.29 13.09
N ASP A 350 7.75 7.56 14.40
CA ASP A 350 7.86 8.93 14.94
C ASP A 350 9.20 9.63 14.65
N ARG A 351 10.23 8.87 14.27
CA ARG A 351 11.59 9.38 14.00
C ARG A 351 11.98 9.20 12.53
N ASP A 352 11.62 8.05 11.97
CA ASP A 352 12.06 7.57 10.67
C ASP A 352 10.97 7.74 9.60
N GLY A 353 9.76 8.18 9.98
CA GLY A 353 8.59 8.25 9.11
C GLY A 353 8.13 6.87 8.65
N THR A 354 7.72 6.73 7.40
CA THR A 354 7.35 5.41 6.85
C THR A 354 8.61 4.56 6.65
N VAL A 355 8.64 3.35 7.22
CA VAL A 355 9.82 2.47 7.23
C VAL A 355 9.55 1.24 6.38
N GLU A 356 10.35 1.02 5.35
CA GLU A 356 10.25 -0.10 4.43
C GLU A 356 11.39 -1.09 4.70
N ILE A 357 11.06 -2.36 4.92
CA ILE A 357 12.01 -3.46 5.04
C ILE A 357 11.79 -4.46 3.90
N ASP A 358 12.81 -4.60 3.06
CA ASP A 358 12.85 -5.55 1.95
C ASP A 358 13.80 -6.72 2.24
N GLN A 359 13.46 -7.88 1.70
CA GLN A 359 14.40 -9.01 1.61
C GLN A 359 15.47 -8.72 0.54
N GLY A 360 16.59 -8.10 0.94
CA GLY A 360 17.68 -7.71 0.04
C GLY A 360 18.85 -8.68 0.04
N GLY A 361 18.98 -9.54 -0.97
CA GLY A 361 20.13 -10.45 -1.11
C GLY A 361 20.33 -11.34 0.13
N THR A 362 21.48 -11.23 0.81
CA THR A 362 21.80 -11.96 2.05
C THR A 362 21.34 -11.24 3.34
N GLY A 363 20.74 -10.05 3.23
CA GLY A 363 20.44 -9.15 4.35
C GLY A 363 19.01 -8.59 4.34
N LEU A 364 18.74 -7.71 5.31
CA LEU A 364 17.57 -6.82 5.26
C LEU A 364 18.02 -5.50 4.63
N ALA A 365 17.29 -5.00 3.63
CA ALA A 365 17.45 -3.65 3.13
C ALA A 365 16.36 -2.78 3.76
N VAL A 366 16.73 -1.64 4.34
CA VAL A 366 15.79 -0.75 5.01
C VAL A 366 15.82 0.63 4.37
N ARG A 367 14.64 1.19 4.10
CA ARG A 367 14.44 2.57 3.63
C ARG A 367 13.51 3.30 4.58
N THR A 368 13.76 4.58 4.77
CA THR A 368 12.99 5.43 5.67
C THR A 368 12.56 6.67 4.91
N HIS A 369 11.30 7.02 5.00
CA HIS A 369 10.71 8.15 4.29
C HIS A 369 10.22 9.16 5.31
N ALA A 370 11.03 10.20 5.53
CA ALA A 370 10.60 11.35 6.31
C ALA A 370 9.38 11.96 5.62
N ASN A 371 8.22 11.77 6.22
CA ASN A 371 6.98 12.28 5.69
C ASN A 371 6.89 13.76 6.06
N GLY A 372 7.00 14.64 5.08
CA GLY A 372 6.71 16.07 5.19
C GLY A 372 5.25 16.38 5.55
N LEU A 373 4.53 15.43 6.15
CA LEU A 373 3.20 15.59 6.69
C LEU A 373 3.32 16.18 8.10
N PRO A 374 2.64 17.31 8.39
CA PRO A 374 2.58 17.81 9.75
C PRO A 374 1.95 16.75 10.66
N PRO A 375 2.44 16.59 11.90
CA PRO A 375 1.85 15.66 12.86
C PRO A 375 0.34 15.93 12.98
N PRO A 376 -0.48 14.88 13.20
CA PRO A 376 -1.92 15.01 13.26
C PRO A 376 -2.28 16.12 14.24
N ARG A 377 -3.11 17.07 13.76
CA ARG A 377 -3.35 18.38 14.39
C ARG A 377 -3.69 18.21 15.88
N GLY A 378 -2.75 18.56 16.77
CA GLY A 378 -2.99 18.50 18.22
C GLY A 378 -1.75 18.44 19.11
N GLY A 379 -0.73 19.27 18.85
CA GLY A 379 0.41 19.48 19.76
C GLY A 379 1.59 20.15 19.07
N SER A 380 2.00 21.32 19.56
CA SER A 380 3.14 22.09 19.05
C SER A 380 4.40 21.83 19.86
N VAL A 381 5.51 21.44 19.23
CA VAL A 381 6.87 21.80 19.67
C VAL A 381 7.78 21.93 18.43
N PRO A 382 8.67 22.95 18.36
CA PRO A 382 9.57 23.16 17.23
C PRO A 382 10.62 22.04 17.11
N HIS A 383 11.07 21.82 15.87
CA HIS A 383 12.23 20.98 15.55
C HIS A 383 13.40 21.23 16.51
N ALA A 384 13.89 20.17 17.14
CA ALA A 384 15.26 20.17 17.64
C ALA A 384 16.21 20.13 16.42
N PRO A 385 17.24 20.98 16.36
CA PRO A 385 18.29 20.81 15.37
C PRO A 385 19.12 19.56 15.68
N ALA A 386 19.80 19.05 14.65
CA ALA A 386 20.61 17.84 14.69
C ALA A 386 21.59 17.80 15.87
N SER A 387 21.77 16.58 16.40
CA SER A 387 22.69 16.24 17.49
C SER A 387 24.12 16.70 17.24
N ARG A 388 24.77 17.16 18.31
CA ARG A 388 26.19 16.87 18.57
C ARG A 388 26.30 15.96 19.77
#